data_AF-A0A350CQW1-F1
#
_entry.id   AF-A0A350CQW1-F1
#
_cell.length_a   1.000
_cell.length_b   1.000
_cell.length_c   1.000
_cell.angle_alpha   90.00
_cell.angle_beta   90.00
_cell.angle_gamma   90.00
#
_symmetry.space_group_name_H-M   'P 1'
#
loop_
_entity.id
_entity.type
_entity.pdbx_description
1 polymer ?
#
loop_
_entity_poly.entity_id
_entity_poly.type
_entity_poly.pdbx_seq_one_letter_code
_entity_poly.pdbx_strand_id
1 'polypeptide(L)'
;MSTQEGKALYQRVDEVLHYLWDPIGVSGIPAARNEYQSYVPIVFALLNENASMEQIAGYLNEIVTKQMGLRENTDATRHVAAVLQDWKAALTVD
;
A
#
# COMPACT_ATOMS: atom_id res chain seq x y z
N MET A 1 -7.47 -0.01 17.23
CA MET A 1 -6.03 -0.10 17.01
C MET A 1 -5.33 0.82 18.00
N SER A 2 -4.37 0.30 18.77
CA SER A 2 -3.55 1.12 19.67
C SER A 2 -2.56 2.01 18.89
N THR A 3 -1.95 3.01 19.54
CA THR A 3 -0.91 3.85 18.92
C THR A 3 0.27 3.02 18.39
N GLN A 4 0.62 1.94 19.10
CA GLN A 4 1.73 1.06 18.72
C GLN A 4 1.39 0.24 17.47
N GLU A 5 0.20 -0.36 17.43
CA GLU A 5 -0.30 -1.08 16.25
C GLU A 5 -0.44 -0.15 15.05
N GLY A 6 -0.91 1.08 15.25
CA GLY A 6 -1.04 2.07 14.19
C GLY A 6 0.31 2.46 13.60
N LYS A 7 1.32 2.66 14.44
CA LYS A 7 2.69 2.90 13.97
C LYS A 7 3.25 1.70 13.21
N ALA A 8 3.02 0.49 13.71
CA ALA A 8 3.46 -0.73 13.04
C ALA A 8 2.77 -0.89 11.67
N LEU A 9 1.45 -0.68 11.59
CA LEU A 9 0.70 -0.77 10.35
C LEU A 9 1.17 0.28 9.34
N TYR A 10 1.41 1.53 9.78
CA TYR A 10 1.95 2.58 8.92
C TYR A 10 3.31 2.18 8.31
N GLN A 11 4.18 1.55 9.09
CA GLN A 11 5.46 1.02 8.60
C GLN A 11 5.25 -0.12 7.59
N ARG A 12 4.31 -1.04 7.83
CA ARG A 12 3.99 -2.11 6.88
C ARG A 12 3.43 -1.59 5.57
N VAL A 13 2.60 -0.55 5.60
CA VAL A 13 2.11 0.10 4.38
C VAL A 13 3.29 0.66 3.58
N ASP A 14 4.22 1.38 4.21
CA ASP A 14 5.41 1.93 3.56
C ASP A 14 6.32 0.83 2.96
N GLU A 15 6.50 -0.29 3.66
CA GLU A 15 7.26 -1.44 3.14
C GLU A 15 6.57 -2.10 1.96
N VAL A 16 5.26 -2.36 2.05
CA VAL A 16 4.50 -3.05 1.00
C VAL A 16 4.42 -2.21 -0.27
N LEU A 17 4.18 -0.89 -0.15
CA LEU A 17 4.18 -0.02 -1.31
C LEU A 17 5.55 0.03 -1.99
N HIS A 18 6.62 0.06 -1.21
CA HIS A 18 7.97 0.15 -1.77
C HIS A 18 8.50 -1.15 -2.35
N TYR A 19 8.28 -2.29 -1.71
CA TYR A 19 8.90 -3.56 -2.12
C TYR A 19 7.98 -4.48 -2.93
N LEU A 20 6.66 -4.40 -2.77
CA LEU A 20 5.72 -5.31 -3.42
C LEU A 20 4.93 -4.64 -4.54
N TRP A 21 4.49 -3.40 -4.35
CA TRP A 21 3.70 -2.71 -5.38
C TRP A 21 4.58 -2.20 -6.52
N ASP A 22 5.64 -1.45 -6.19
CA ASP A 22 6.73 -0.97 -7.06
C ASP A 22 6.46 -0.92 -8.58
N PRO A 23 5.44 -0.19 -9.05
CA PRO A 23 5.02 -0.24 -10.45
C PRO A 23 6.06 0.34 -11.43
N ILE A 24 6.98 1.18 -10.96
CA ILE A 24 8.08 1.75 -11.77
C ILE A 24 9.43 1.06 -11.54
N GLY A 25 9.50 0.04 -10.68
CA GLY A 25 10.69 -0.81 -10.54
C GLY A 25 11.90 -0.15 -9.86
N VAL A 26 11.67 0.70 -8.87
CA VAL A 26 12.74 1.48 -8.18
C VAL A 26 13.11 0.95 -6.79
N SER A 27 12.47 -0.12 -6.32
CA SER A 27 12.72 -0.73 -5.00
C SER A 27 14.18 -1.14 -4.75
N GLY A 28 14.92 -1.47 -5.81
CA GLY A 28 16.34 -1.80 -5.74
C GLY A 28 17.29 -0.60 -5.66
N ILE A 29 16.78 0.63 -5.76
CA ILE A 29 17.58 1.87 -5.82
C ILE A 29 17.52 2.57 -4.45
N PRO A 30 18.61 2.58 -3.66
CA PRO A 30 18.59 3.16 -2.30
C PRO A 30 18.15 4.62 -2.25
N ALA A 31 18.49 5.41 -3.28
CA ALA A 31 18.11 6.82 -3.38
C ALA A 31 16.61 7.03 -3.64
N ALA A 32 15.87 6.00 -4.04
CA ALA A 32 14.44 6.03 -4.36
C ALA A 32 13.56 5.46 -3.23
N ARG A 33 14.10 5.29 -2.00
CA ARG A 33 13.32 4.73 -0.88
C ARG A 33 12.05 5.53 -0.57
N ASN A 34 12.07 6.82 -0.83
CA ASN A 34 10.95 7.72 -0.56
C ASN A 34 9.96 7.87 -1.73
N GLU A 35 10.18 7.21 -2.87
CA GLU A 35 9.38 7.39 -4.10
C GLU A 35 7.87 7.28 -3.84
N TYR A 36 7.46 6.30 -3.03
CA TYR A 36 6.05 6.01 -2.77
C TYR A 36 5.52 6.55 -1.43
N GLN A 37 6.34 7.30 -0.68
CA GLN A 37 5.98 7.75 0.68
C GLN A 37 4.74 8.65 0.73
N SER A 38 4.48 9.40 -0.34
CA SER A 38 3.30 10.28 -0.43
C SER A 38 1.96 9.52 -0.42
N TYR A 39 1.95 8.24 -0.80
CA TYR A 39 0.74 7.40 -0.85
C TYR A 39 0.47 6.66 0.46
N VAL A 40 1.50 6.47 1.30
CA VAL A 40 1.41 5.77 2.59
C VAL A 40 0.28 6.29 3.49
N PRO A 41 0.13 7.61 3.75
CA PRO A 41 -0.92 8.09 4.65
C PRO A 41 -2.34 7.83 4.11
N ILE A 42 -2.52 7.82 2.79
CA ILE A 42 -3.82 7.58 2.16
C ILE A 42 -4.19 6.10 2.25
N VAL A 43 -3.26 5.21 1.90
CA VAL A 43 -3.48 3.75 2.02
C VAL A 43 -3.70 3.35 3.50
N PHE A 44 -2.96 3.95 4.42
CA PHE A 44 -3.17 3.76 5.85
C PHE A 44 -4.57 4.21 6.30
N ALA A 45 -5.06 5.36 5.82
CA ALA A 45 -6.41 5.83 6.10
C ALA A 45 -7.48 4.86 5.57
N LEU A 46 -7.36 4.41 4.31
CA LEU A 46 -8.26 3.42 3.71
C LEU A 46 -8.31 2.12 4.53
N LEU A 47 -7.16 1.63 5.00
CA LEU A 47 -7.11 0.47 5.88
C LEU A 47 -7.87 0.74 7.18
N ASN A 48 -7.66 1.88 7.86
CA ASN A 48 -8.36 2.21 9.10
C ASN A 48 -9.87 2.37 8.93
N GLU A 49 -10.31 2.88 7.78
CA GLU A 49 -11.71 3.02 7.41
C GLU A 49 -12.36 1.68 7.00
N ASN A 50 -11.61 0.57 7.08
CA ASN A 50 -12.03 -0.77 6.67
C ASN A 50 -12.44 -0.82 5.19
N ALA A 51 -11.75 -0.07 4.33
CA ALA A 51 -11.94 -0.17 2.89
C ALA A 51 -11.74 -1.62 2.42
N SER A 52 -12.61 -2.06 1.52
CA SER A 52 -12.52 -3.37 0.89
C SER A 52 -11.25 -3.51 0.05
N MET A 53 -10.86 -4.75 -0.23
CA MET A 53 -9.70 -5.06 -1.07
C MET A 53 -9.80 -4.37 -2.43
N GLU A 54 -10.99 -4.37 -3.04
CA GLU A 54 -11.23 -3.72 -4.33
C GLU A 54 -11.11 -2.20 -4.27
N GLN A 55 -11.49 -1.55 -3.16
CA GLN A 55 -11.31 -0.10 -3.01
C GLN A 55 -9.82 0.28 -2.94
N ILE A 56 -9.03 -0.50 -2.19
CA ILE A 56 -7.58 -0.27 -2.08
C ILE A 56 -6.90 -0.55 -3.43
N ALA A 57 -7.23 -1.68 -4.07
CA ALA A 57 -6.67 -2.03 -5.39
C ALA A 57 -7.04 -1.00 -6.46
N GLY A 58 -8.28 -0.50 -6.45
CA GLY A 58 -8.75 0.56 -7.34
C GLY A 58 -7.98 1.86 -7.16
N TYR A 59 -7.75 2.28 -5.92
CA TYR A 59 -6.93 3.45 -5.60
C TYR A 59 -5.49 3.30 -6.13
N LEU A 60 -4.84 2.15 -5.91
CA LEU A 60 -3.49 1.89 -6.40
C LEU A 60 -3.44 1.89 -7.94
N ASN A 61 -4.42 1.27 -8.60
CA ASN A 61 -4.54 1.30 -10.07
C ASN A 61 -4.73 2.73 -10.61
N GLU A 62 -5.47 3.57 -9.90
CA GLU A 62 -5.64 4.97 -10.28
C GLU A 62 -4.30 5.73 -10.25
N ILE A 63 -3.44 5.47 -9.26
CA ILE A 63 -2.10 6.07 -9.23
C ILE A 63 -1.26 5.57 -10.41
N VAL A 64 -1.22 4.24 -10.62
CA VAL A 64 -0.48 3.60 -11.74
C VAL A 64 -0.86 4.24 -13.07
N THR A 65 -2.15 4.43 -13.30
CA THR A 65 -2.65 4.93 -14.59
C THR A 65 -2.58 6.46 -14.71
N LYS A 66 -3.08 7.20 -13.73
CA LYS A 66 -3.25 8.66 -13.84
C LYS A 66 -2.02 9.46 -13.43
N GLN A 67 -1.22 8.96 -12.48
CA GLN A 67 -0.04 9.69 -12.00
C GLN A 67 1.24 9.20 -12.67
N MET A 68 1.37 7.89 -12.89
CA MET A 68 2.57 7.29 -13.47
C MET A 68 2.47 7.06 -14.99
N GLY A 69 1.26 7.16 -15.56
CA GLY A 69 1.05 6.98 -17.00
C GLY A 69 1.27 5.54 -17.49
N LEU A 70 1.21 4.56 -16.59
CA LEU A 70 1.39 3.15 -16.89
C LEU A 70 0.06 2.47 -17.19
N ARG A 71 0.13 1.26 -17.75
CA ARG A 71 -1.04 0.41 -17.92
C ARG A 71 -1.48 -0.14 -16.56
N GLU A 72 -2.79 -0.26 -16.36
CA GLU A 72 -3.34 -0.94 -15.19
C GLU A 72 -2.82 -2.38 -15.05
N ASN A 73 -2.68 -2.83 -13.81
CA ASN A 73 -2.37 -4.22 -13.49
C ASN A 73 -3.20 -4.64 -12.27
N THR A 74 -4.47 -4.94 -12.52
CA THR A 74 -5.46 -5.24 -11.48
C THR A 74 -5.10 -6.45 -10.63
N ASP A 75 -4.47 -7.48 -11.21
CA ASP A 75 -4.06 -8.65 -10.42
C ASP A 75 -2.94 -8.29 -9.44
N ALA A 76 -1.97 -7.48 -9.87
CA ALA A 76 -0.90 -7.01 -9.00
C ALA A 76 -1.44 -6.10 -7.89
N THR A 77 -2.33 -5.15 -8.20
CA THR A 77 -2.89 -4.25 -7.18
C THR A 77 -3.84 -4.96 -6.21
N ARG A 78 -4.59 -5.98 -6.67
CA ARG A 78 -5.35 -6.87 -5.77
C ARG A 78 -4.46 -7.66 -4.85
N HIS A 79 -3.37 -8.23 -5.36
CA HIS A 79 -2.40 -8.94 -4.53
C HIS A 79 -1.82 -8.03 -3.43
N VAL A 80 -1.41 -6.81 -3.80
CA VAL A 80 -0.93 -5.80 -2.84
C VAL A 80 -2.02 -5.45 -1.81
N ALA A 81 -3.26 -5.22 -2.25
CA ALA A 81 -4.37 -4.92 -1.35
C ALA A 81 -4.65 -6.06 -0.36
N ALA A 82 -4.56 -7.32 -0.79
CA ALA A 82 -4.71 -8.47 0.08
C ALA A 82 -3.60 -8.52 1.15
N VAL A 83 -2.33 -8.33 0.75
CA VAL A 83 -1.20 -8.29 1.70
C VAL A 83 -1.35 -7.17 2.73
N LEU A 84 -1.83 -5.99 2.31
CA LEU A 84 -2.11 -4.87 3.22
C LEU A 84 -3.20 -5.21 4.25
N GLN A 85 -4.26 -5.92 3.82
CA GLN A 85 -5.31 -6.37 4.73
C GLN A 85 -4.81 -7.44 5.70
N ASP A 86 -3.99 -8.39 5.23
CA ASP A 86 -3.38 -9.41 6.08
C ASP A 86 -2.49 -8.77 7.16
N TRP A 87 -1.70 -7.76 6.81
CA TRP A 87 -0.90 -7.00 7.78
C TRP A 87 -1.77 -6.30 8.81
N LYS A 88 -2.86 -5.66 8.40
CA LYS A 88 -3.80 -5.05 9.33
C LYS A 88 -4.38 -6.10 10.27
N ALA A 89 -4.89 -7.21 9.74
CA ALA A 89 -5.50 -8.27 10.54
C ALA A 89 -4.52 -8.84 11.57
N ALA A 90 -3.27 -9.12 11.16
CA ALA A 90 -2.23 -9.64 12.04
C ALA A 90 -1.81 -8.68 13.16
N LEU A 91 -1.95 -7.37 12.95
CA LEU A 91 -1.60 -6.34 13.93
C LEU A 91 -2.78 -5.94 14.83
N THR A 92 -4.00 -6.35 14.52
CA THR A 92 -5.21 -6.03 15.29
C THR A 92 -5.78 -7.22 16.05
N VAL A 93 -5.00 -8.29 16.23
CA VAL A 93 -5.43 -9.46 17.03
C VAL A 93 -5.29 -9.11 18.52
N ASP A 94 -6.41 -9.15 19.25
CA ASP A 94 -6.49 -9.07 20.71
C ASP A 94 -5.77 -10.26 21.40
#